data_AF-A0A968MQQ8-F1
#
_entry.id   AF-A0A968MQQ8-F1
#
_cell.length_a   1.000
_cell.length_b   1.000
_cell.length_c   1.000
_cell.angle_alpha   90.00
_cell.angle_beta   90.00
_cell.angle_gamma   90.00
#
_symmetry.space_group_name_H-M   'P 1'
#
loop_
_entity.id
_entity.type
_entity.pdbx_description
1 polymer ?
#
loop_
_entity_poly.entity_id
_entity_poly.type
_entity_poly.pdbx_seq_one_letter_code
_entity_poly.pdbx_strand_id
1 'polypeptide(L)' 'MDYILSEWMPVSLAKLEEVKKIKFELSSSDNSDWGMNTPGYFCLDDLEYTPVSKTE' A
#
# COMPACT_ATOMS: atom_id res chain seq x y z
N MET A 1 -8.64 18.77 -10.77
CA MET A 1 -7.81 17.57 -10.98
C MET A 1 -8.64 16.39 -10.54
N ASP A 2 -8.57 15.29 -11.29
CA ASP A 2 -9.14 14.01 -10.88
C ASP A 2 -8.17 13.38 -9.86
N TYR A 3 -8.70 12.90 -8.74
CA TYR A 3 -7.91 12.30 -7.64
C TYR A 3 -7.87 10.77 -7.75
N ILE A 4 -8.57 10.20 -8.74
CA ILE A 4 -8.63 8.76 -8.96
C ILE A 4 -7.49 8.36 -9.90
N LEU A 5 -6.59 7.51 -9.41
CA LEU A 5 -5.51 6.95 -10.21
C LEU A 5 -6.11 5.96 -11.24
N SER A 6 -5.88 6.23 -12.53
CA SER A 6 -6.25 5.34 -13.63
C SER A 6 -5.07 4.57 -14.21
N GLU A 7 -3.87 4.77 -13.67
CA GLU A 7 -2.61 4.16 -14.10
C GLU A 7 -1.84 3.63 -12.89
N TRP A 8 -0.92 2.68 -13.14
CA TRP A 8 -0.02 2.17 -12.11
C TRP A 8 0.90 3.27 -11.59
N MET A 9 0.96 3.40 -10.27
CA MET A 9 1.79 4.39 -9.61
C MET A 9 2.84 3.71 -8.73
N PRO A 10 4.15 3.86 -9.03
CA PRO A 10 5.21 3.28 -8.22
C PRO A 10 5.24 3.90 -6.81
N VAL A 11 5.36 3.04 -5.79
CA VAL A 11 5.47 3.46 -4.38
C VAL A 11 6.76 2.90 -3.79
N SER A 12 7.63 3.77 -3.29
CA SER A 12 8.87 3.35 -2.63
C SER A 12 8.61 2.91 -1.19
N LEU A 13 8.99 1.67 -0.87
CA LEU A 13 8.94 1.10 0.47
C LEU A 13 10.27 1.22 1.23
N ALA A 14 11.27 1.92 0.69
CA ALA A 14 12.63 2.00 1.26
C ALA A 14 12.67 2.54 2.71
N LYS A 15 11.64 3.28 3.12
CA LYS A 15 11.51 3.80 4.50
C LYS A 15 11.09 2.75 5.53
N LEU A 16 10.67 1.56 5.11
CA LEU A 16 10.32 0.47 6.03
C LEU A 16 11.56 -0.24 6.60
N GLU A 17 12.76 -0.01 6.04
CA GLU A 17 14.00 -0.70 6.42
C GLU A 17 13.87 -2.23 6.33
N GLU A 18 14.42 -2.99 7.29
CA GLU A 18 14.32 -4.45 7.32
C GLU A 18 12.98 -4.90 7.92
N VAL A 19 12.10 -5.43 7.07
CA VAL A 19 10.79 -5.96 7.49
C VAL A 19 10.51 -7.35 6.91
N LYS A 20 9.72 -8.13 7.65
CA LYS A 20 9.25 -9.46 7.23
C LYS A 20 7.78 -9.48 6.82
N LYS A 21 7.04 -8.40 7.12
CA LYS A 21 5.60 -8.27 6.87
C LYS A 21 5.27 -6.83 6.52
N ILE A 22 4.37 -6.65 5.57
CA ILE A 22 3.78 -5.37 5.20
C ILE A 22 2.28 -5.46 5.46
N LYS A 23 1.71 -4.40 6.04
CA LYS A 23 0.27 -4.25 6.24
C LYS A 23 -0.19 -3.03 5.45
N PHE A 24 -1.31 -3.17 4.74
CA PHE A 24 -1.97 -2.05 4.07
C PHE A 24 -3.24 -1.69 4.84
N GLU A 25 -3.48 -0.39 4.99
CA GLU A 25 -4.69 0.17 5.56
C GLU A 25 -5.23 1.20 4.59
N LEU A 26 -6.53 1.14 4.32
CA LEU A 26 -7.19 2.06 3.40
C LEU A 26 -8.02 3.04 4.21
N SER A 27 -7.99 4.29 3.77
CA SER A 27 -8.85 5.36 4.28
C SER A 27 -9.43 6.14 3.11
N SER A 28 -10.58 6.76 3.32
CA SER A 28 -11.22 7.63 2.34
C SER A 28 -11.67 8.91 3.02
N SER A 29 -11.95 9.93 2.23
CA SER A 29 -12.73 11.08 2.65
C SER A 29 -14.23 10.78 2.71
N ASP A 30 -14.71 9.78 1.96
CA ASP A 30 -16.12 9.36 1.92
C ASP A 30 -16.40 8.30 2.98
N ASN A 31 -16.87 8.77 4.14
CA ASN A 31 -17.17 7.95 5.32
C ASN A 31 -18.58 8.24 5.85
N SER A 32 -19.12 7.25 6.56
CA SER A 32 -20.33 7.32 7.39
C SER A 32 -20.02 6.81 8.81
N ASP A 33 -21.02 6.78 9.69
CA ASP A 33 -20.87 6.33 11.10
C ASP A 33 -20.29 4.92 11.25
N TRP A 34 -20.44 4.07 10.23
CA TRP A 34 -19.98 2.67 10.24
C TRP A 34 -18.66 2.45 9.51
N GLY A 35 -18.02 3.51 9.00
CA GLY A 35 -16.74 3.45 8.29
C GLY A 35 -16.82 3.95 6.86
N MET A 36 -15.88 3.49 6.04
CA MET A 36 -15.66 3.94 4.68
C MET A 36 -16.77 3.45 3.73
N ASN A 37 -17.35 4.36 2.94
CA ASN A 37 -18.30 4.01 1.89
C ASN A 37 -17.58 3.56 0.61
N THR A 38 -16.40 4.14 0.35
CA THR A 38 -15.53 3.72 -0.75
C THR A 38 -15.14 2.24 -0.57
N PRO A 39 -15.22 1.39 -1.63
CA PRO A 39 -14.79 0.01 -1.51
C PRO A 39 -13.33 -0.10 -1.07
N GLY A 40 -13.07 -0.91 -0.04
CA GLY A 40 -11.73 -1.15 0.52
C GLY A 40 -10.87 -2.10 -0.31
N TYR A 41 -10.78 -1.87 -1.62
CA TYR A 41 -10.01 -2.70 -2.55
C TYR A 41 -9.00 -1.86 -3.31
N PHE A 42 -7.83 -2.43 -3.57
CA PHE A 42 -6.79 -1.86 -4.42
C PHE A 42 -6.05 -2.99 -5.13
N CYS A 43 -5.31 -2.65 -6.18
CA CYS A 43 -4.42 -3.57 -6.90
C CYS A 43 -2.96 -3.26 -6.54
N LEU A 44 -2.14 -4.30 -6.50
CA LEU A 44 -0.70 -4.22 -6.32
C LEU A 44 -0.05 -5.16 -7.34
N ASP A 45 1.03 -4.71 -7.97
CA ASP A 45 1.86 -5.53 -8.84
C ASP A 45 3.33 -5.11 -8.68
N ASP A 46 4.25 -5.92 -9.23
CA ASP A 46 5.70 -5.65 -9.27
C ASP A 46 6.32 -5.37 -7.89
N LEU A 47 6.01 -6.21 -6.88
CA LEU A 47 6.65 -6.10 -5.56
C LEU A 47 8.12 -6.51 -5.60
N GLU A 48 9.01 -5.53 -5.57
CA GLU A 48 10.46 -5.72 -5.50
C GLU A 48 10.98 -5.63 -4.06
N TYR A 49 11.93 -6.50 -3.69
CA TYR A 49 12.60 -6.48 -2.40
C TYR A 49 14.02 -7.03 -2.48
N THR A 50 14.90 -6.58 -1.57
CA THR A 50 16.23 -7.16 -1.40
C THR A 50 16.24 -8.08 -0.18
N PRO A 51 16.55 -9.37 -0.33
CA PRO A 51 16.72 -10.26 0.81
C PRO A 51 17.85 -9.78 1.70
N VAL A 52 17.61 -9.70 3.01
CA VAL A 52 18.68 -9.52 3.99
C VAL A 52 19.35 -10.88 4.20
N SER A 53 20.64 -10.95 3.92
CA SER A 53 21.47 -12.13 4.18
C SER A 53 21.37 -12.48 5.66
N LYS A 54 20.98 -13.72 5.99
CA LYS A 54 21.17 -14.21 7.36
C LYS A 54 22.66 -14.39 7.58
N THR A 55 23.23 -13.63 8.50
CA THR A 55 24.54 -13.97 9.08
C THR A 55 24.30 -15.11 10.07
N GLU A 56 24.78 -16.30 9.73
CA GLU A 56 24.87 -17.44 10.68
C GLU A 56 25.99 -17.21 11.70
#